data_AF-A0A8R1WHN6-F1
#
_entry.id   AF-A0A8R1WHN6-F1
#
_cell.length_a   1.000
_cell.length_b   1.000
_cell.length_c   1.000
_cell.angle_alpha   90.00
_cell.angle_beta   90.00
_cell.angle_gamma   90.00
#
_symmetry.space_group_name_H-M   'P 1'
#
loop_
_entity.id
_entity.type
_entity.pdbx_description
1 polymer ?
#
loop_
_entity_poly.entity_id
_entity_poly.type
_entity_poly.pdbx_seq_one_letter_code
_entity_poly.pdbx_strand_id
1 'polypeptide(L)'
;MYRGILVFLTIYLTTSEAVTNSTNCGYFQADFDLISALGTWHVVAIIPEKLFPDKDVTCYKMEISETDEAGLRWLINRTTHGPQNKSIIADVKGTIVRQRYHTEHPFDVWSKSTAGIKGCFQQVLSLDLDKNRIHKTLAHDAMMQLHIVDSKDGSSPFLMQMLWGKLISVVVYRRNQGITEEQLKPIFELATKIRGPQRLPKICDNPLKDILLQ
;
A
#
# COMPACT_ATOMS: atom_id res chain seq x y z
N MET A 1 29.14 49.94 -41.12
CA MET A 1 28.74 50.06 -39.69
C MET A 1 27.87 48.86 -39.34
N TYR A 2 28.14 48.25 -38.19
CA TYR A 2 27.88 46.84 -37.87
C TYR A 2 26.43 46.36 -38.04
N ARG A 3 26.30 45.20 -38.71
CA ARG A 3 25.14 44.31 -38.69
C ARG A 3 24.98 43.73 -37.27
N GLY A 4 23.81 43.90 -36.67
CA GLY A 4 23.43 43.23 -35.43
C GLY A 4 21.98 42.76 -35.53
N ILE A 5 21.77 41.54 -36.03
CA ILE A 5 20.47 40.88 -35.91
C ILE A 5 20.48 40.18 -34.56
N LEU A 6 19.74 40.72 -33.61
CA LEU A 6 19.51 40.13 -32.31
C LEU A 6 18.42 39.05 -32.48
N VAL A 7 18.84 37.78 -32.52
CA VAL A 7 17.90 36.64 -32.51
C VAL A 7 17.51 36.38 -31.06
N PHE A 8 16.34 36.86 -30.64
CA PHE A 8 15.71 36.42 -29.39
C PHE A 8 15.19 35.00 -29.58
N LEU A 9 16.00 34.02 -29.21
CA LEU A 9 15.57 32.63 -29.08
C LEU A 9 14.79 32.50 -27.76
N THR A 10 13.49 32.77 -27.77
CA THR A 10 12.62 32.45 -26.63
C THR A 10 12.46 30.93 -26.56
N ILE A 11 13.28 30.29 -25.73
CA ILE A 11 13.08 28.92 -25.28
C ILE A 11 11.80 28.92 -24.44
N TYR A 12 10.67 28.55 -25.05
CA TYR A 12 9.49 28.14 -24.29
C TYR A 12 9.84 26.81 -23.62
N LEU A 13 10.42 26.90 -22.43
CA LEU A 13 10.37 25.83 -21.43
C LEU A 13 8.90 25.69 -21.05
N THR A 14 8.18 24.82 -21.76
CA THR A 14 6.91 24.29 -21.26
C THR A 14 7.25 23.40 -20.07
N THR A 15 7.34 24.02 -18.89
CA THR A 15 7.18 23.31 -17.62
C THR A 15 5.75 22.81 -17.58
N SER A 16 5.54 21.58 -18.05
CA SER A 16 4.31 20.84 -17.77
C SER A 16 4.32 20.41 -16.30
N GLU A 17 4.18 21.37 -15.40
CA GLU A 17 3.75 21.12 -14.03
C GLU A 17 2.27 21.47 -13.93
N ALA A 18 1.45 20.46 -14.20
CA ALA A 18 0.14 20.30 -13.60
C ALA A 18 -0.14 18.80 -13.59
N VAL A 19 0.43 18.15 -12.59
CA VAL A 19 0.13 16.78 -12.18
C VAL A 19 -1.38 16.71 -11.98
N THR A 20 -2.07 16.09 -12.92
CA THR A 20 -3.47 15.73 -12.76
C THR A 20 -3.57 14.75 -11.59
N ASN A 21 -4.43 15.06 -10.63
CA ASN A 21 -4.85 14.22 -9.51
C ASN A 21 -5.46 12.89 -10.01
N SER A 22 -4.62 11.97 -10.48
CA SER A 22 -4.97 10.58 -10.62
C SER A 22 -4.02 9.78 -9.75
N THR A 23 -4.48 9.39 -8.56
CA THR A 23 -3.90 8.37 -7.69
C THR A 23 -3.94 6.98 -8.34
N ASN A 24 -3.72 6.89 -9.65
CA ASN A 24 -3.70 5.62 -10.35
C ASN A 24 -2.42 4.89 -9.94
N CYS A 25 -2.51 3.59 -9.64
CA CYS A 25 -1.34 2.71 -9.60
C CYS A 25 -0.66 2.81 -10.97
N GLY A 26 0.28 3.74 -11.12
CA GLY A 26 0.54 4.41 -12.39
C GLY A 26 0.99 3.42 -13.46
N TYR A 27 0.07 2.99 -14.35
CA TYR A 27 0.20 2.01 -15.45
C TYR A 27 1.04 0.74 -15.20
N PHE A 28 1.59 0.56 -14.00
CA PHE A 28 2.50 -0.51 -13.66
C PHE A 28 1.65 -1.71 -13.29
N GLN A 29 1.65 -2.72 -14.16
CA GLN A 29 1.05 -4.00 -13.83
C GLN A 29 1.96 -4.68 -12.82
N ALA A 30 1.50 -4.84 -11.59
CA ALA A 30 2.18 -5.73 -10.65
C ALA A 30 1.95 -7.16 -11.14
N ASP A 31 3.00 -7.98 -11.18
CA ASP A 31 2.86 -9.42 -11.39
C ASP A 31 2.36 -10.06 -10.08
N PHE A 32 1.14 -9.68 -9.71
CA PHE A 32 0.53 -10.05 -8.45
C PHE A 32 -0.36 -11.26 -8.64
N ASP A 33 0.00 -12.36 -7.96
CA ASP A 33 -0.85 -13.52 -7.77
C ASP A 33 -1.49 -13.47 -6.38
N LEU A 34 -2.82 -13.39 -6.35
CA LEU A 34 -3.57 -13.34 -5.09
C LEU A 34 -3.36 -14.61 -4.27
N ILE A 35 -3.35 -15.77 -4.92
CA ILE A 35 -3.27 -17.07 -4.24
C ILE A 35 -1.95 -17.15 -3.45
N SER A 36 -0.84 -16.76 -4.07
CA SER A 36 0.46 -16.65 -3.42
C SER A 36 0.51 -15.61 -2.29
N ALA A 37 -0.37 -14.61 -2.30
CA ALA A 37 -0.45 -13.57 -1.29
C ALA A 37 -1.32 -13.95 -0.07
N LEU A 38 -2.15 -14.99 -0.12
CA LEU A 38 -3.04 -15.35 0.99
C LEU A 38 -2.27 -15.81 2.23
N GLY A 39 -2.85 -15.62 3.42
CA GLY A 39 -2.33 -16.08 4.70
C GLY A 39 -1.50 -15.05 5.45
N THR A 40 -0.62 -15.54 6.32
CA THR A 40 0.13 -14.71 7.29
C THR A 40 1.39 -14.09 6.68
N TRP A 41 1.61 -12.83 7.02
CA TRP A 41 2.75 -12.01 6.64
C TRP A 41 3.24 -11.18 7.83
N HIS A 42 4.56 -11.12 8.03
CA HIS A 42 5.20 -10.32 9.07
C HIS A 42 5.85 -9.10 8.43
N VAL A 43 5.60 -7.91 8.98
CA VAL A 43 6.36 -6.72 8.59
C VAL A 43 7.80 -6.91 9.03
N VAL A 44 8.72 -6.76 8.07
CA VAL A 44 10.16 -6.83 8.30
C VAL A 44 10.86 -5.51 8.04
N ALA A 45 10.27 -4.62 7.26
CA ALA A 45 10.80 -3.28 7.02
C ALA A 45 9.73 -2.33 6.49
N ILE A 46 9.99 -1.03 6.57
CA ILE A 46 9.27 -0.01 5.81
C ILE A 46 10.24 0.89 5.07
N ILE A 47 9.81 1.42 3.93
CA ILE A 47 10.46 2.55 3.26
C ILE A 47 9.66 3.81 3.61
N PRO A 48 10.25 4.76 4.34
CA PRO A 48 9.55 5.96 4.77
C PRO A 48 9.46 7.02 3.66
N GLU A 49 8.40 7.84 3.69
CA GLU A 49 8.34 9.08 2.92
C GLU A 49 9.15 10.22 3.58
N LYS A 50 9.30 11.33 2.87
CA LYS A 50 10.05 12.52 3.35
C LYS A 50 9.60 13.02 4.72
N LEU A 51 8.30 13.01 4.99
CA LEU A 51 7.70 13.53 6.23
C LEU A 51 7.55 12.47 7.33
N PHE A 52 8.05 11.25 7.12
CA PHE A 52 8.00 10.22 8.16
C PHE A 52 8.84 10.66 9.37
N PRO A 53 8.30 10.57 10.61
CA PRO A 53 9.02 10.95 11.81
C PRO A 53 10.24 10.06 12.04
N ASP A 54 11.28 10.61 12.66
CA ASP A 54 12.44 9.81 13.00
C ASP A 54 12.21 8.97 14.25
N LYS A 55 11.49 7.86 14.06
CA LYS A 55 11.19 6.86 15.08
C LYS A 55 11.39 5.46 14.54
N ASP A 56 11.48 4.51 15.46
CA ASP A 56 11.53 3.09 15.15
C ASP A 56 10.21 2.60 14.56
N VAL A 57 10.30 1.49 13.84
CA VAL A 57 9.18 0.85 13.15
C VAL A 57 8.65 -0.26 14.04
N THR A 58 7.33 -0.27 14.22
CA THR A 58 6.66 -1.33 14.98
C THR A 58 6.48 -2.56 14.09
N CYS A 59 6.90 -3.73 14.58
CA CYS A 59 6.71 -4.97 13.83
C CYS A 59 5.34 -5.51 14.14
N TYR A 60 4.59 -5.84 13.11
CA TYR A 60 3.27 -6.43 13.27
C TYR A 60 3.05 -7.52 12.25
N LYS A 61 2.01 -8.31 12.50
CA LYS A 61 1.55 -9.36 11.61
C LYS A 61 0.34 -8.87 10.83
N MET A 62 0.28 -9.22 9.56
CA MET A 62 -0.87 -9.01 8.70
C MET A 62 -1.35 -10.36 8.17
N GLU A 63 -2.65 -10.59 8.19
CA GLU A 63 -3.28 -11.74 7.54
C GLU A 63 -4.05 -11.26 6.31
N ILE A 64 -3.78 -11.86 5.15
CA ILE A 64 -4.52 -11.58 3.92
C ILE A 64 -5.49 -12.72 3.66
N SER A 65 -6.75 -12.37 3.41
CA SER A 65 -7.76 -13.30 2.92
C SER A 65 -8.58 -12.68 1.79
N GLU A 66 -9.14 -13.54 0.95
CA GLU A 66 -10.15 -13.13 -0.02
C GLU A 66 -11.51 -13.01 0.69
N THR A 67 -12.34 -12.07 0.22
CA THR A 67 -13.72 -11.92 0.68
C THR A 67 -14.61 -11.75 -0.56
N ASP A 68 -15.83 -12.26 -0.53
CA ASP A 68 -16.74 -12.06 -1.66
C ASP A 68 -17.42 -10.67 -1.65
N GLU A 69 -17.94 -10.25 -2.80
CA GLU A 69 -18.61 -8.95 -2.95
C GLU A 69 -19.82 -8.81 -2.04
N ALA A 70 -20.62 -9.86 -1.87
CA ALA A 70 -21.85 -9.80 -1.08
C ALA A 70 -21.54 -9.62 0.41
N GLY A 71 -20.51 -10.30 0.92
CA GLY A 71 -19.99 -10.16 2.28
C GLY A 71 -19.53 -8.74 2.58
N LEU A 72 -18.74 -8.13 1.68
CA LEU A 72 -18.32 -6.74 1.86
C LEU A 72 -19.50 -5.77 1.79
N ARG A 73 -20.42 -5.93 0.83
CA ARG A 73 -21.62 -5.08 0.72
C ARG A 73 -22.49 -5.15 1.98
N TRP A 74 -22.69 -6.35 2.53
CA TRP A 74 -23.41 -6.54 3.79
C TRP A 74 -22.72 -5.83 4.96
N LEU A 75 -21.39 -5.96 5.06
CA LEU A 75 -20.61 -5.34 6.14
C LEU A 75 -20.67 -3.82 6.07
N ILE A 76 -20.52 -3.22 4.88
CA ILE A 76 -20.66 -1.77 4.68
C ILE A 76 -22.03 -1.30 5.16
N ASN A 77 -23.10 -2.00 4.75
CA ASN A 77 -24.47 -1.66 5.12
C ASN A 77 -24.71 -1.70 6.65
N ARG A 78 -23.99 -2.57 7.37
CA ARG A 78 -24.07 -2.68 8.84
C ARG A 78 -23.24 -1.65 9.60
N THR A 79 -22.14 -1.19 9.02
CA THR A 79 -21.12 -0.40 9.72
C THR A 79 -21.20 1.09 9.41
N THR A 80 -21.73 1.47 8.25
CA THR A 80 -21.83 2.86 7.81
C THR A 80 -23.29 3.29 7.82
N HIS A 81 -23.60 4.49 8.27
CA HIS A 81 -24.95 5.06 8.24
C HIS A 81 -24.92 6.34 7.40
N GLY A 82 -25.44 6.32 6.17
CA GLY A 82 -25.50 7.52 5.33
C GLY A 82 -25.81 7.27 3.85
N PRO A 83 -26.18 8.33 3.10
CA PRO A 83 -26.53 8.23 1.67
C PRO A 83 -25.33 7.83 0.78
N GLN A 84 -24.09 8.11 1.20
CA GLN A 84 -22.87 7.72 0.49
C GLN A 84 -22.64 6.19 0.44
N ASN A 85 -23.31 5.44 1.30
CA ASN A 85 -23.19 3.98 1.32
C ASN A 85 -23.68 3.35 0.01
N LYS A 86 -24.74 3.91 -0.59
CA LYS A 86 -25.35 3.36 -1.80
C LYS A 86 -24.41 3.44 -3.00
N SER A 87 -23.68 4.54 -3.15
CA SER A 87 -22.70 4.69 -4.24
C SER A 87 -21.52 3.75 -4.06
N ILE A 88 -21.06 3.55 -2.82
CA ILE A 88 -19.92 2.66 -2.54
C ILE A 88 -20.30 1.20 -2.73
N ILE A 89 -21.46 0.78 -2.21
CA ILE A 89 -21.98 -0.58 -2.38
C ILE A 89 -22.13 -0.94 -3.86
N ALA A 90 -22.59 0.01 -4.69
CA ALA A 90 -22.72 -0.19 -6.13
C ALA A 90 -21.37 -0.33 -6.86
N ASP A 91 -20.30 0.26 -6.30
CA ASP A 91 -18.94 0.26 -6.84
C ASP A 91 -18.06 -0.89 -6.30
N VAL A 92 -18.54 -1.65 -5.30
CA VAL A 92 -17.88 -2.89 -4.88
C VAL A 92 -18.03 -3.93 -5.99
N LYS A 93 -16.98 -4.09 -6.80
CA LYS A 93 -16.87 -5.10 -7.86
C LYS A 93 -15.45 -5.65 -7.98
N GLY A 94 -15.34 -6.90 -8.42
CA GLY A 94 -14.07 -7.58 -8.66
C GLY A 94 -13.50 -8.27 -7.41
N THR A 95 -12.23 -8.64 -7.48
CA THR A 95 -11.52 -9.29 -6.38
C THR A 95 -11.46 -8.36 -5.17
N ILE A 96 -11.83 -8.88 -3.99
CA ILE A 96 -11.75 -8.15 -2.74
C ILE A 96 -10.78 -8.85 -1.82
N VAL A 97 -9.83 -8.08 -1.29
CA VAL A 97 -8.89 -8.54 -0.29
C VAL A 97 -9.21 -7.90 1.05
N ARG A 98 -9.16 -8.72 2.09
CA ARG A 98 -9.15 -8.30 3.47
C ARG A 98 -7.73 -8.39 3.99
N GLN A 99 -7.26 -7.31 4.59
CA GLN A 99 -6.01 -7.24 5.33
C GLN A 99 -6.33 -7.01 6.80
N ARG A 100 -6.08 -8.03 7.62
CA ARG A 100 -6.21 -7.94 9.07
C ARG A 100 -4.85 -7.61 9.68
N TYR A 101 -4.77 -6.49 10.36
CA TYR A 101 -3.56 -6.00 11.00
C TYR A 101 -3.58 -6.34 12.50
N HIS A 102 -2.63 -7.16 12.93
CA HIS A 102 -2.41 -7.55 14.32
C HIS A 102 -1.36 -6.63 14.94
N THR A 103 -1.81 -5.48 15.43
CA THR A 103 -1.00 -4.51 16.16
C THR A 103 -1.48 -4.40 17.61
N GLU A 104 -0.93 -3.46 18.40
CA GLU A 104 -1.48 -3.10 19.72
C GLU A 104 -2.96 -2.68 19.63
N HIS A 105 -3.35 -2.07 18.50
CA HIS A 105 -4.71 -1.67 18.18
C HIS A 105 -5.13 -2.37 16.87
N PRO A 106 -5.67 -3.59 16.93
CA PRO A 106 -5.96 -4.36 15.73
C PRO A 106 -7.05 -3.69 14.86
N PHE A 107 -6.90 -3.80 13.55
CA PHE A 107 -7.88 -3.27 12.61
C PHE A 107 -7.90 -4.10 11.33
N ASP A 108 -9.03 -4.06 10.63
CA ASP A 108 -9.20 -4.70 9.33
C ASP A 108 -9.33 -3.63 8.25
N VAL A 109 -8.83 -3.94 7.06
CA VAL A 109 -8.99 -3.14 5.84
C VAL A 109 -9.52 -4.03 4.74
N TRP A 110 -10.61 -3.62 4.09
CA TRP A 110 -11.11 -4.25 2.88
C TRP A 110 -10.82 -3.36 1.69
N SER A 111 -10.25 -3.95 0.65
CA SER A 111 -9.89 -3.26 -0.58
C SER A 111 -10.37 -4.04 -1.80
N LYS A 112 -10.89 -3.32 -2.81
CA LYS A 112 -11.32 -3.90 -4.09
C LYS A 112 -10.25 -3.74 -5.14
N SER A 113 -10.13 -4.69 -6.05
CA SER A 113 -9.23 -4.60 -7.20
C SER A 113 -9.63 -3.46 -8.13
N THR A 114 -8.64 -2.78 -8.70
CA THR A 114 -8.87 -1.80 -9.77
C THR A 114 -8.98 -2.51 -11.12
N ALA A 115 -10.02 -2.18 -11.88
CA ALA A 115 -10.27 -2.81 -13.18
C ALA A 115 -9.06 -2.62 -14.12
N GLY A 116 -8.59 -3.72 -14.72
CA GLY A 116 -7.50 -3.71 -15.71
C GLY A 116 -6.09 -3.55 -15.15
N ILE A 117 -5.90 -3.47 -13.83
CA ILE A 117 -4.57 -3.29 -13.22
C ILE A 117 -4.33 -4.37 -12.14
N LYS A 118 -3.53 -5.37 -12.49
CA LYS A 118 -3.15 -6.45 -11.55
C LYS A 118 -2.38 -5.90 -10.35
N GLY A 119 -2.74 -6.39 -9.17
CA GLY A 119 -2.15 -6.01 -7.88
C GLY A 119 -2.49 -4.62 -7.39
N CYS A 120 -3.32 -3.84 -8.10
CA CYS A 120 -3.77 -2.54 -7.66
C CYS A 120 -5.12 -2.64 -6.95
N PHE A 121 -5.19 -2.08 -5.74
CA PHE A 121 -6.36 -2.15 -4.88
C PHE A 121 -6.73 -0.77 -4.34
N GLN A 122 -8.03 -0.51 -4.29
CA GLN A 122 -8.61 0.67 -3.68
C GLN A 122 -9.22 0.27 -2.34
N GLN A 123 -8.83 0.95 -1.27
CA GLN A 123 -9.44 0.76 0.04
C GLN A 123 -10.92 1.17 0.00
N VAL A 124 -11.79 0.32 0.53
CA VAL A 124 -13.24 0.53 0.58
C VAL A 124 -13.72 0.74 2.01
N LEU A 125 -13.21 -0.06 2.95
CA LEU A 125 -13.63 -0.05 4.34
C LEU A 125 -12.42 -0.27 5.24
N SER A 126 -12.39 0.41 6.39
CA SER A 126 -11.49 0.07 7.48
C SER A 126 -12.27 0.06 8.79
N LEU A 127 -12.02 -0.92 9.64
CA LEU A 127 -12.69 -1.08 10.92
C LEU A 127 -11.65 -1.36 11.99
N ASP A 128 -11.60 -0.50 13.01
CA ASP A 128 -10.86 -0.75 14.23
C ASP A 128 -11.58 -1.84 15.06
N LEU A 129 -10.82 -2.79 15.60
CA LEU A 129 -11.35 -3.94 16.36
C LEU A 129 -11.33 -3.75 17.88
N ASP A 130 -10.84 -2.60 18.35
CA ASP A 130 -10.75 -2.30 19.78
C ASP A 130 -12.13 -2.10 20.44
N LYS A 131 -12.18 -2.50 21.71
CA LYS A 131 -13.40 -2.62 22.52
C LYS A 131 -14.22 -1.32 22.49
N ASN A 132 -15.35 -1.39 21.80
CA ASN A 132 -16.49 -0.46 21.81
C ASN A 132 -16.42 0.79 20.92
N ARG A 133 -15.47 0.90 20.00
CA ARG A 133 -15.48 1.99 19.02
C ARG A 133 -15.19 1.48 17.62
N ILE A 134 -16.24 1.07 16.90
CA ILE A 134 -16.23 1.00 15.43
C ILE A 134 -16.25 2.45 14.91
N HIS A 135 -15.17 3.18 15.15
CA HIS A 135 -15.03 4.57 14.76
C HIS A 135 -13.69 4.79 14.07
N LYS A 136 -13.64 4.41 12.79
CA LYS A 136 -12.97 5.24 11.78
C LYS A 136 -13.49 4.96 10.37
N THR A 137 -14.38 5.87 9.97
CA THR A 137 -14.45 6.59 8.70
C THR A 137 -13.93 5.88 7.44
N LEU A 138 -14.86 5.60 6.53
CA LEU A 138 -14.69 5.62 5.06
C LEU A 138 -13.39 6.29 4.63
N ALA A 139 -12.33 5.50 4.51
CA ALA A 139 -11.03 6.00 4.15
C ALA A 139 -10.98 6.17 2.62
N HIS A 140 -11.39 7.36 2.20
CA HIS A 140 -11.00 8.10 0.99
C HIS A 140 -9.99 7.36 0.11
N ASP A 141 -10.46 6.82 -1.02
CA ASP A 141 -9.74 6.50 -2.27
C ASP A 141 -8.24 6.17 -2.14
N ALA A 142 -7.88 5.46 -1.08
CA ALA A 142 -6.50 5.16 -0.78
C ALA A 142 -6.12 3.98 -1.65
N MET A 143 -5.30 4.29 -2.64
CA MET A 143 -4.80 3.31 -3.58
C MET A 143 -3.55 2.66 -3.00
N MET A 144 -3.49 1.35 -3.13
CA MET A 144 -2.32 0.55 -2.80
C MET A 144 -1.99 -0.40 -3.95
N GLN A 145 -0.74 -0.79 -4.02
CA GLN A 145 -0.27 -1.77 -4.99
C GLN A 145 0.51 -2.85 -4.26
N LEU A 146 0.11 -4.09 -4.50
CA LEU A 146 0.72 -5.28 -3.95
C LEU A 146 1.59 -5.92 -5.02
N HIS A 147 2.83 -6.26 -4.64
CA HIS A 147 3.76 -6.99 -5.48
C HIS A 147 4.27 -8.20 -4.72
N ILE A 148 4.37 -9.34 -5.39
CA ILE A 148 5.18 -10.47 -4.92
C ILE A 148 6.56 -10.30 -5.55
N VAL A 149 7.61 -10.32 -4.73
CA VAL A 149 8.98 -10.10 -5.18
C VAL A 149 9.83 -11.28 -4.75
N ASP A 150 10.43 -11.97 -5.71
CA ASP A 150 11.28 -13.11 -5.41
C ASP A 150 12.55 -12.69 -4.66
N SER A 151 12.97 -13.55 -3.73
CA SER A 151 14.24 -13.36 -3.04
C SER A 151 15.38 -13.92 -3.88
N LYS A 152 16.49 -13.16 -4.02
CA LYS A 152 17.66 -13.58 -4.80
C LYS A 152 18.43 -14.75 -4.16
N ASP A 153 18.26 -14.96 -2.85
CA ASP A 153 18.91 -16.02 -2.07
C ASP A 153 18.12 -17.36 -2.05
N GLY A 154 17.03 -17.46 -2.83
CA GLY A 154 16.18 -18.66 -2.90
C GLY A 154 15.25 -18.85 -1.70
N SER A 155 15.22 -17.91 -0.77
CA SER A 155 14.26 -17.93 0.35
C SER A 155 12.86 -17.48 -0.08
N SER A 156 11.87 -17.60 0.82
CA SER A 156 10.47 -17.25 0.52
C SER A 156 10.33 -15.82 -0.03
N PRO A 157 9.43 -15.60 -1.00
CA PRO A 157 9.25 -14.30 -1.62
C PRO A 157 8.76 -13.26 -0.61
N PHE A 158 9.00 -12.01 -0.95
CA PHE A 158 8.47 -10.86 -0.25
C PHE A 158 7.08 -10.51 -0.75
N LEU A 159 6.25 -10.03 0.15
CA LEU A 159 5.10 -9.21 -0.22
C LEU A 159 5.49 -7.75 0.00
N MET A 160 5.34 -6.94 -1.05
CA MET A 160 5.61 -5.51 -1.02
C MET A 160 4.29 -4.77 -1.20
N GLN A 161 3.91 -3.95 -0.21
CA GLN A 161 2.73 -3.09 -0.26
C GLN A 161 3.18 -1.64 -0.43
N MET A 162 2.90 -1.09 -1.60
CA MET A 162 3.18 0.29 -1.95
C MET A 162 1.94 1.16 -1.69
N LEU A 163 2.10 2.28 -0.98
CA LEU A 163 1.00 3.13 -0.48
C LEU A 163 1.10 4.53 -1.06
N TRP A 164 0.03 5.08 -1.66
CA TRP A 164 0.03 6.45 -2.21
C TRP A 164 -0.48 7.46 -1.18
N GLY A 165 0.22 8.60 -1.05
CA GLY A 165 -0.22 9.71 -0.18
C GLY A 165 -0.17 9.42 1.32
N LYS A 166 0.70 8.48 1.76
CA LYS A 166 0.89 8.12 3.17
C LYS A 166 2.29 8.51 3.64
N LEU A 167 2.51 8.58 4.95
CA LEU A 167 3.85 8.82 5.53
C LEU A 167 4.82 7.66 5.27
N ILE A 168 4.31 6.51 4.85
CA ILE A 168 5.07 5.31 4.50
C ILE A 168 4.90 5.10 2.99
N SER A 169 6.00 4.97 2.25
CA SER A 169 5.95 4.73 0.82
C SER A 169 5.73 3.25 0.51
N VAL A 170 6.43 2.37 1.23
CA VAL A 170 6.39 0.92 1.07
C VAL A 170 6.41 0.22 2.43
N VAL A 171 5.59 -0.81 2.58
CA VAL A 171 5.69 -1.80 3.67
C VAL A 171 6.18 -3.12 3.08
N VAL A 172 7.18 -3.72 3.71
CA VAL A 172 7.81 -4.96 3.25
C VAL A 172 7.47 -6.07 4.22
N TYR A 173 6.96 -7.17 3.69
CA TYR A 173 6.55 -8.32 4.45
C TYR A 173 7.27 -9.60 4.03
N ARG A 174 7.38 -10.53 4.98
CA ARG A 174 7.83 -11.91 4.75
C ARG A 174 6.96 -12.92 5.47
N ARG A 175 7.04 -14.18 5.04
CA ARG A 175 6.39 -15.29 5.75
C ARG A 175 7.03 -15.56 7.11
N ASN A 176 8.33 -15.29 7.24
CA ASN A 176 9.09 -15.44 8.48
C ASN A 176 9.52 -14.07 9.00
N GLN A 177 9.72 -13.95 10.31
CA GLN A 177 10.28 -12.75 10.94
C GLN A 177 11.78 -12.61 10.63
N GLY A 178 12.28 -11.38 10.72
CA GLY A 178 13.68 -11.05 10.53
C GLY A 178 14.08 -10.86 9.06
N ILE A 179 15.03 -9.96 8.84
CA ILE A 179 15.58 -9.65 7.53
C ILE A 179 16.95 -9.00 7.67
N THR A 180 17.82 -9.15 6.66
CA THR A 180 19.04 -8.35 6.54
C THR A 180 18.87 -7.23 5.52
N GLU A 181 19.70 -6.19 5.62
CA GLU A 181 19.69 -5.10 4.63
C GLU A 181 19.96 -5.60 3.19
N GLU A 182 20.86 -6.57 3.04
CA GLU A 182 21.20 -7.16 1.73
C GLU A 182 19.97 -7.82 1.08
N GLN A 183 19.17 -8.52 1.87
CA GLN A 183 17.95 -9.18 1.40
C GLN A 183 16.87 -8.17 0.95
N LEU A 184 16.90 -6.93 1.44
CA LEU A 184 15.96 -5.87 1.03
C LEU A 184 16.34 -5.19 -0.30
N LYS A 185 17.54 -5.47 -0.84
CA LYS A 185 18.02 -4.84 -2.09
C LYS A 185 17.04 -4.98 -3.28
N PRO A 186 16.44 -6.15 -3.58
CA PRO A 186 15.50 -6.27 -4.68
C PRO A 186 14.25 -5.40 -4.51
N ILE A 187 13.78 -5.24 -3.27
CA ILE A 187 12.64 -4.40 -2.92
C ILE A 187 12.97 -2.93 -3.14
N PHE A 188 14.15 -2.50 -2.68
CA PHE A 188 14.61 -1.13 -2.85
C PHE A 188 14.82 -0.77 -4.33
N GLU A 189 15.39 -1.69 -5.12
CA GLU A 189 15.54 -1.57 -6.57
C GLU A 189 14.18 -1.41 -7.27
N LEU A 190 13.20 -2.26 -6.94
CA LEU A 190 11.85 -2.19 -7.51
C LEU A 190 11.11 -0.91 -7.10
N ALA A 191 11.15 -0.54 -5.83
CA ALA A 191 10.54 0.69 -5.33
C ALA A 191 11.14 1.92 -6.02
N THR A 192 12.45 1.94 -6.19
CA THR A 192 13.16 3.02 -6.90
C THR A 192 12.79 3.09 -8.38
N LYS A 193 12.64 1.94 -9.03
CA LYS A 193 12.19 1.87 -10.43
C LYS A 193 10.78 2.43 -10.63
N ILE A 194 9.86 2.15 -9.69
CA ILE A 194 8.46 2.56 -9.80
C ILE A 194 8.25 4.02 -9.37
N ARG A 195 8.91 4.47 -8.30
CA ARG A 195 8.64 5.77 -7.66
C ARG A 195 9.81 6.77 -7.70
N GLY A 196 10.92 6.41 -8.32
CA GLY A 196 12.15 7.19 -8.25
C GLY A 196 12.86 7.03 -6.90
N PRO A 197 13.89 7.84 -6.62
CA PRO A 197 14.77 7.68 -5.45
C PRO A 197 14.00 7.51 -4.14
N GLN A 198 14.31 6.46 -3.39
CA GLN A 198 13.68 6.13 -2.11
C GLN A 198 14.60 6.45 -0.93
N ARG A 199 14.01 6.68 0.25
CA ARG A 199 14.77 6.74 1.52
C ARG A 199 15.23 5.35 1.94
N LEU A 200 16.28 5.26 2.74
CA LEU A 200 16.76 3.98 3.24
C LEU A 200 15.64 3.24 4.00
N PRO A 201 15.47 1.92 3.77
CA PRO A 201 14.54 1.12 4.53
C PRO A 201 14.86 1.17 6.03
N LYS A 202 13.83 1.27 6.86
CA LYS A 202 13.93 1.05 8.30
C LYS A 202 13.53 -0.39 8.59
N ILE A 203 14.47 -1.20 9.08
CA ILE A 203 14.24 -2.59 9.45
C ILE A 203 13.41 -2.65 10.73
N CYS A 204 12.60 -3.69 10.80
CA CYS A 204 11.77 -3.97 11.95
C CYS A 204 12.43 -5.01 12.85
N ASP A 205 13.14 -4.55 13.88
CA ASP A 205 13.94 -5.41 14.76
C ASP A 205 13.19 -5.92 16.00
N ASN A 206 12.05 -5.30 16.32
CA ASN A 206 11.28 -5.58 17.55
C ASN A 206 9.99 -6.35 17.23
N PRO A 207 10.02 -7.69 17.13
CA PRO A 207 8.83 -8.48 16.82
C PRO A 207 7.73 -8.21 17.86
N LEU A 208 6.48 -8.05 17.39
CA LEU A 208 5.33 -7.99 18.29
C LEU A 208 5.32 -9.28 19.12
N LYS A 209 5.36 -9.17 20.45
CA LYS A 209 5.09 -10.32 21.32
C LYS A 209 3.67 -10.79 21.01
N ASP A 210 3.49 -12.09 20.83
CA ASP A 210 2.21 -12.65 20.42
C ASP A 210 1.16 -12.37 21.52
N ILE A 211 0.30 -11.36 21.31
CA ILE A 211 -0.72 -10.93 22.27
C ILE A 211 -1.83 -12.01 22.39
N LEU A 212 -1.92 -12.93 21.43
CA LEU A 212 -2.91 -14.01 21.39
C LEU A 212 -2.57 -15.23 22.28
N LEU A 213 -1.45 -15.19 23.02
CA LEU A 213 -1.04 -16.22 23.99
C LEU A 213 -1.10 -15.74 25.45
N GLN A 214 -1.91 -14.71 25.75
CA GLN A 214 -2.26 -14.33 27.12
C GLN A 214 -3.71 -14.69 27.46
#